data_AF-A0A4S0QIX6-F1
#
_entry.id   AF-A0A4S0QIX6-F1
#
_cell.length_a   1.000
_cell.length_b   1.000
_cell.length_c   1.000
_cell.angle_alpha   90.00
_cell.angle_beta   90.00
_cell.angle_gamma   90.00
#
_symmetry.space_group_name_H-M   'P 1'
#
loop_
_entity.id
_entity.type
_entity.pdbx_description
1 polymer ?
#
loop_
_entity_poly.entity_id
_entity_poly.type
_entity_poly.pdbx_seq_one_letter_code
_entity_poly.pdbx_strand_id
1 'polypeptide(L)' 'KGDIWLAATPAGRFGTGEDVGNAVAFLCSNAASYIMGQTIHVNGGLYMGG' A
#
# COMPACT_ATOMS: atom_id res chain seq x y z
N LYS A 1 18.00 8.50 -7.70
CA LYS A 1 17.10 7.31 -7.71
C LYS A 1 15.72 7.64 -7.17
N GLY A 2 15.58 8.39 -6.07
CA GLY A 2 14.27 8.80 -5.54
C GLY A 2 13.35 9.42 -6.60
N ASP A 3 13.86 10.36 -7.41
CA ASP A 3 13.04 11.05 -8.42
C ASP A 3 12.48 10.11 -9.51
N ILE A 4 13.24 9.06 -9.88
CA ILE A 4 12.79 8.05 -10.84
C ILE A 4 11.64 7.23 -10.25
N TRP A 5 11.75 6.85 -8.97
CA TRP A 5 10.70 6.13 -8.28
C TRP A 5 9.45 6.98 -8.05
N LEU A 6 9.63 8.26 -7.76
CA LEU A 6 8.53 9.20 -7.59
C LEU A 6 7.77 9.38 -8.91
N ALA A 7 8.49 9.58 -10.02
CA ALA A 7 7.88 9.69 -11.36
C ALA A 7 7.15 8.42 -11.80
N ALA A 8 7.62 7.25 -11.35
CA ALA A 8 7.00 5.96 -11.64
C ALA A 8 5.86 5.58 -10.66
N THR A 9 5.66 6.33 -9.57
CA THR A 9 4.62 6.05 -8.57
C THR A 9 3.32 6.76 -8.97
N PRO A 10 2.24 6.05 -9.33
CA PRO A 10 0.97 6.68 -9.74
C PRO A 10 0.36 7.61 -8.69
N ALA A 11 0.57 7.33 -7.40
CA ALA A 11 0.12 8.21 -6.32
C ALA A 11 0.82 9.59 -6.30
N GLY A 12 1.90 9.79 -7.08
CA GLY A 12 2.61 11.07 -7.20
C GLY A 12 3.36 11.51 -5.93
N ARG A 13 3.44 10.63 -4.91
CA ARG A 13 4.13 10.88 -3.65
C ARG A 13 4.74 9.60 -3.10
N PHE A 14 5.73 9.74 -2.23
CA PHE A 14 6.15 8.63 -1.40
C PHE A 14 5.10 8.30 -0.34
N GLY A 15 4.99 7.00 -0.04
CA GLY A 15 4.19 6.52 1.08
C GLY A 15 4.75 7.02 2.42
N THR A 16 3.88 7.13 3.41
CA THR A 16 4.23 7.43 4.79
C THR A 16 4.03 6.18 5.65
N GLY A 17 4.52 6.20 6.88
CA GLY A 17 4.20 5.13 7.85
C GLY A 17 2.70 5.03 8.13
N GLU A 18 1.97 6.14 8.01
CA GLU A 18 0.52 6.19 8.22
C GLU A 18 -0.25 5.47 7.11
N ASP A 19 0.23 5.50 5.86
CA ASP A 19 -0.40 4.72 4.77
C ASP A 19 -0.39 3.22 5.08
N VAL A 20 0.73 2.71 5.62
CA VAL A 20 0.84 1.31 6.05
C VAL A 20 -0.01 1.07 7.30
N GLY A 21 0.05 1.97 8.28
CA GLY A 21 -0.71 1.89 9.52
C GLY A 21 -2.22 1.81 9.28
N ASN A 22 -2.74 2.61 8.35
CA ASN A 22 -4.16 2.62 7.99
C ASN A 22 -4.59 1.31 7.32
N ALA A 23 -3.75 0.73 6.45
CA ALA A 23 -4.02 -0.59 5.86
C ALA A 23 -4.06 -1.68 6.93
N VAL A 24 -3.13 -1.66 7.88
CA VAL A 24 -3.12 -2.59 9.02
C VAL A 24 -4.36 -2.40 9.90
N ALA A 25 -4.72 -1.15 10.21
CA ALA A 25 -5.91 -0.84 11.01
C ALA A 25 -7.19 -1.37 10.36
N PHE A 26 -7.32 -1.24 9.03
CA PHE A 26 -8.42 -1.86 8.28
C PHE A 26 -8.40 -3.39 8.40
N LEU A 27 -7.25 -4.03 8.21
CA LEU A 27 -7.12 -5.49 8.29
C LEU A 27 -7.41 -6.04 9.71
N CYS A 28 -7.13 -5.27 10.75
CA CYS A 28 -7.47 -5.63 12.12
C CYS A 28 -8.94 -5.33 12.48
N SER A 29 -9.70 -4.68 11.60
CA SER A 29 -11.10 -4.35 11.85
C SER A 29 -12.04 -5.50 11.45
N ASN A 30 -13.27 -5.48 11.97
CA ASN A 30 -14.31 -6.45 11.60
C ASN A 30 -14.66 -6.42 10.10
N ALA A 31 -14.40 -5.32 9.40
CA ALA A 31 -14.68 -5.18 7.98
C ALA A 31 -13.80 -6.10 7.11
N ALA A 32 -12.64 -6.50 7.62
CA ALA A 32 -11.71 -7.40 6.94
C ALA A 32 -11.82 -8.86 7.41
N SER A 33 -12.88 -9.23 8.15
CA SER A 33 -13.01 -10.55 8.80
C SER A 33 -12.98 -11.76 7.85
N TYR A 34 -13.16 -11.56 6.55
CA TYR A 34 -13.08 -12.61 5.53
C TYR A 34 -11.82 -12.53 4.64
N ILE A 35 -10.89 -11.63 4.96
CA ILE A 35 -9.64 -11.46 4.22
C ILE A 35 -8.54 -12.25 4.94
N MET A 36 -8.08 -13.34 4.34
CA MET A 36 -7.00 -14.17 4.90
C MET A 36 -6.08 -14.72 3.81
N GLY A 37 -4.81 -14.95 4.17
CA GLY A 37 -3.82 -15.54 3.28
C GLY A 37 -3.40 -14.63 2.11
N GLN A 38 -3.67 -13.33 2.20
CA GLN A 38 -3.37 -12.36 1.14
C GLN A 38 -2.14 -11.53 1.50
N THR A 39 -1.37 -11.16 0.46
CA THR A 39 -0.34 -10.12 0.54
C THR A 39 -0.90 -8.84 -0.03
N ILE A 40 -0.95 -7.76 0.76
CA ILE A 40 -1.43 -6.45 0.31
C ILE A 40 -0.25 -5.50 0.15
N HIS A 41 -0.01 -5.04 -1.08
CA HIS A 41 1.04 -4.06 -1.37
C HIS A 41 0.55 -2.63 -1.14
N VAL A 42 1.08 -1.98 -0.09
CA VAL A 42 0.87 -0.56 0.18
C VAL A 42 2.00 0.24 -0.47
N ASN A 43 1.96 0.41 -1.79
CA ASN A 43 3.10 0.92 -2.57
C ASN A 43 2.78 2.14 -3.47
N GLY A 44 1.61 2.76 -3.32
CA GLY A 44 1.20 3.90 -4.15
C GLY A 44 1.06 3.59 -5.65
N GLY A 45 0.99 2.30 -6.03
CA GLY A 45 0.93 1.82 -7.41
C GLY A 45 2.28 1.61 -8.07
N LEU A 46 3.39 1.67 -7.33
CA LEU A 46 4.74 1.56 -7.88
C LEU A 46 5.00 0.22 -8.60
N TYR A 47 4.35 -0.85 -8.14
CA TYR A 47 4.42 -2.17 -8.74
C TYR A 47 3.03 -2.79 -8.77
N MET A 48 2.60 -3.26 -9.94
CA MET A 48 1.29 -3.87 -10.19
C MET A 48 1.39 -5.23 -10.91
N GLY A 49 2.56 -5.88 -10.87
CA GLY A 49 2.72 -7.24 -11.37
C GLY A 49 2.07 -8.23 -10.41
N GLY A 50 1.22 -9.12 -10.93
CA GLY A 50 0.57 -10.18 -10.16
C GLY A 50 1.55 -11.20 -9.58
#